data_AF-A0A084BBR2-F1
#
_entry.id   AF-A0A084BBR2-F1
#
_cell.length_a   1.000
_cell.length_b   1.000
_cell.length_c   1.000
_cell.angle_alpha   90.00
_cell.angle_beta   90.00
_cell.angle_gamma   90.00
#
_symmetry.space_group_name_H-M   'P 1'
#
loop_
_entity.id
_entity.type
_entity.pdbx_description
1 polymer ?
#
loop_
_entity_poly.entity_id
_entity_poly.type
_entity_poly.pdbx_seq_one_letter_code
_entity_poly.pdbx_strand_id
1 'polypeptide(L)'
;MYTDWAKPTTKEQRHIEDMFGKMEASASVIVRKIIKSFDKDEASLGLTRTERDLLRKFLFLLKYRGTGFYRRFDHGDLQSYQANDKALLVGYMNRSGFNSPKNVWFHNLKTIMEVDMDTDNKWTHELPKNMFSIDANWFINDVTGYHMTICTPSGGRHEFILTENCYNIFEGPSTFKQDKITGMCVESDYAPLHQFAPLSPKLMIVLRANVPPCPEEDANLEVKQ
;
A
#
# COMPACT_ATOMS: atom_id res chain seq x y z
N MET A 1 12.11 0.85 -12.77
CA MET A 1 10.73 0.40 -13.14
C MET A 1 9.84 1.59 -13.45
N TYR A 2 10.02 2.73 -12.76
CA TYR A 2 9.18 3.93 -12.92
C TYR A 2 9.86 4.99 -13.80
N THR A 3 10.67 4.58 -14.77
CA THR A 3 11.28 5.49 -15.74
C THR A 3 10.20 5.98 -16.69
N ASP A 4 9.86 7.26 -16.61
CA ASP A 4 8.88 7.89 -17.49
C ASP A 4 9.54 8.34 -18.80
N TRP A 5 9.70 7.42 -19.75
CA TRP A 5 10.32 7.69 -21.06
C TRP A 5 9.62 8.78 -21.88
N ALA A 6 8.40 9.21 -21.51
CA ALA A 6 7.74 10.36 -22.14
C ALA A 6 8.35 11.70 -21.70
N LYS A 7 9.21 11.73 -20.66
CA LYS A 7 9.88 12.94 -20.19
C LYS A 7 11.20 13.21 -20.92
N PRO A 8 11.54 14.49 -21.14
CA PRO A 8 12.67 14.86 -21.99
C PRO A 8 14.03 14.66 -21.31
N THR A 9 14.11 14.75 -19.98
CA THR A 9 15.38 14.61 -19.26
C THR A 9 15.43 13.36 -18.38
N THR A 10 16.61 12.75 -18.23
CA THR A 10 16.83 11.59 -17.33
C THR A 10 16.38 11.86 -15.90
N LYS A 11 16.51 13.12 -15.44
CA LYS A 11 16.07 13.54 -14.11
C LYS A 11 14.55 13.49 -13.96
N GLU A 12 13.81 13.98 -14.96
CA GLU A 12 12.35 13.91 -14.95
C GLU A 12 11.87 12.47 -15.16
N GLN A 13 12.55 11.71 -16.02
CA GLN A 13 12.26 10.29 -16.24
C GLN A 13 12.38 9.48 -14.95
N ARG A 14 13.36 9.78 -14.09
CA ARG A 14 13.62 9.06 -12.84
C ARG A 14 13.03 9.72 -11.59
N HIS A 15 12.23 10.78 -11.75
CA HIS A 15 11.76 11.60 -10.65
C HIS A 15 11.06 10.79 -9.53
N ILE A 16 10.21 9.83 -9.90
CA ILE A 16 9.51 8.95 -8.95
C ILE A 16 10.50 8.05 -8.19
N GLU A 17 11.50 7.50 -8.87
CA GLU A 17 12.55 6.70 -8.22
C GLU A 17 13.37 7.55 -7.23
N ASP A 18 13.69 8.80 -7.60
CA ASP A 18 14.44 9.72 -6.74
C ASP A 18 13.62 10.13 -5.50
N MET A 19 12.32 10.38 -5.66
CA MET A 19 11.41 10.65 -4.55
C MET A 19 11.32 9.46 -3.61
N PHE A 20 11.18 8.25 -4.17
CA PHE A 20 11.12 7.03 -3.38
C PHE A 20 12.42 6.80 -2.61
N GLY A 21 13.59 6.99 -3.25
CA GLY A 21 14.89 6.82 -2.61
C GLY A 21 15.07 7.76 -1.39
N LYS A 22 14.54 8.98 -1.45
CA LYS A 22 14.51 9.89 -0.28
C LYS A 22 13.61 9.36 0.82
N MET A 23 12.42 8.88 0.47
CA MET A 23 11.48 8.32 1.44
C MET A 23 12.03 7.05 2.10
N GLU A 24 12.67 6.17 1.33
CA GLU A 24 13.36 4.98 1.81
C GLU A 24 14.50 5.34 2.77
N ALA A 25 15.31 6.35 2.44
CA ALA A 25 16.36 6.83 3.33
C ALA A 25 15.80 7.32 4.67
N SER A 26 14.69 8.06 4.64
CA SER A 26 14.02 8.53 5.86
C SER A 26 13.37 7.37 6.66
N ALA A 27 12.69 6.45 6.00
CA ALA A 27 12.11 5.26 6.64
C ALA A 27 13.20 4.37 7.27
N SER A 28 14.34 4.21 6.61
CA SER A 28 15.49 3.45 7.11
C SER A 28 16.04 4.01 8.42
N VAL A 29 16.00 5.34 8.63
CA VAL A 29 16.37 5.95 9.93
C VAL A 29 15.44 5.46 11.03
N ILE A 30 14.13 5.40 10.78
CA ILE A 30 13.13 4.93 11.74
C ILE A 30 13.30 3.43 12.00
N VAL A 31 13.50 2.63 10.95
CA VAL A 31 13.75 1.19 11.08
C VAL A 31 15.00 0.93 11.93
N ARG A 32 16.10 1.66 11.70
CA ARG A 32 17.31 1.56 12.53
C ARG A 32 17.06 1.97 13.98
N LYS A 33 16.20 2.98 14.23
CA LYS A 33 15.78 3.37 15.58
C LYS A 33 15.04 2.21 16.28
N ILE A 34 14.10 1.56 15.57
CA ILE A 34 13.37 0.39 16.07
C ILE A 34 14.35 -0.75 16.43
N ILE A 35 15.24 -1.12 15.49
CA ILE A 35 16.21 -2.21 15.68
C ILE A 35 17.14 -1.91 16.86
N LYS A 36 17.69 -0.69 16.95
CA LYS A 36 18.60 -0.33 18.06
C LYS A 36 17.92 -0.32 19.42
N SER A 37 16.65 0.08 19.48
CA SER A 37 15.87 0.06 20.72
C SER A 37 15.66 -1.38 21.18
N PHE A 38 15.34 -2.28 20.25
CA PHE A 38 15.23 -3.70 20.50
C PHE A 38 16.56 -4.36 20.92
N ASP A 39 17.66 -4.09 20.21
CA ASP A 39 18.98 -4.68 20.52
C ASP A 39 19.50 -4.25 21.91
N LYS A 40 19.03 -3.12 22.43
CA LYS A 40 19.36 -2.61 23.77
C LYS A 40 18.41 -3.08 24.87
N ASP A 41 17.40 -3.88 24.52
CA ASP A 41 16.35 -4.34 25.45
C ASP A 41 15.65 -3.17 26.16
N GLU A 42 15.38 -2.07 25.41
CA GLU A 42 14.69 -0.91 25.95
C GLU A 42 13.23 -1.26 26.27
N ALA A 43 12.75 -0.86 27.46
CA ALA A 43 11.40 -1.16 27.94
C ALA A 43 10.27 -0.55 27.09
N SER A 44 10.57 0.49 26.30
CA SER A 44 9.58 1.15 25.45
C SER A 44 10.22 1.82 24.24
N LEU A 45 9.57 1.69 23.08
CA LEU A 45 9.89 2.44 21.88
C LEU A 45 8.88 3.58 21.68
N GLY A 46 9.37 4.81 21.64
CA GLY A 46 8.57 5.98 21.24
C GLY A 46 8.74 6.32 19.76
N LEU A 47 7.65 6.25 18.99
CA LEU A 47 7.56 6.82 17.65
C LEU A 47 6.68 8.07 17.68
N THR A 48 7.20 9.17 17.12
CA THR A 48 6.37 10.35 16.86
C THR A 48 5.31 10.02 15.82
N ARG A 49 4.24 10.81 15.79
CA ARG A 49 3.18 10.67 14.77
C ARG A 49 3.76 10.74 13.36
N THR A 50 4.66 11.69 13.10
CA THR A 50 5.33 11.85 11.80
C THR A 50 6.18 10.64 11.43
N GLU A 51 6.91 10.04 12.38
CA GLU A 51 7.67 8.80 12.12
C GLU A 51 6.73 7.64 11.78
N ARG A 52 5.67 7.44 12.57
CA ARG A 52 4.67 6.39 12.32
C ARG A 52 3.99 6.57 10.97
N ASP A 53 3.58 7.78 10.64
CA ASP A 53 2.84 8.10 9.42
C ASP A 53 3.75 7.96 8.18
N LEU A 54 5.02 8.39 8.27
CA LEU A 54 6.02 8.14 7.24
C LEU A 54 6.24 6.64 7.01
N LEU A 55 6.34 5.85 8.09
CA LEU A 55 6.54 4.41 7.98
C LEU A 55 5.33 3.72 7.35
N ARG A 56 4.10 4.07 7.77
CA ARG A 56 2.86 3.56 7.15
C ARG A 56 2.77 3.90 5.67
N LYS A 57 3.04 5.15 5.32
CA LYS A 57 3.07 5.61 3.93
C LYS A 57 4.09 4.83 3.11
N PHE A 58 5.30 4.64 3.64
CA PHE A 58 6.36 3.87 2.98
C PHE A 58 5.94 2.41 2.75
N LEU A 59 5.36 1.75 3.76
CA LEU A 59 4.87 0.37 3.64
C LEU A 59 3.76 0.24 2.60
N PHE A 60 2.80 1.18 2.56
CA PHE A 60 1.78 1.20 1.51
C PHE A 60 2.42 1.35 0.12
N LEU A 61 3.37 2.27 -0.04
CA LEU A 61 4.02 2.50 -1.33
C LEU A 61 4.80 1.28 -1.81
N LEU A 62 5.40 0.48 -0.92
CA LEU A 62 6.02 -0.80 -1.29
C LEU A 62 5.01 -1.78 -1.92
N LYS A 63 3.75 -1.77 -1.45
CA LYS A 63 2.67 -2.55 -2.03
C LYS A 63 2.18 -1.98 -3.36
N TYR A 64 1.88 -0.69 -3.33
CA TYR A 64 1.31 0.05 -4.46
C TYR A 64 2.25 0.15 -5.67
N ARG A 65 3.56 0.05 -5.43
CA ARG A 65 4.58 0.00 -6.48
C ARG A 65 4.88 -1.43 -6.96
N GLY A 66 4.28 -2.44 -6.34
CA GLY A 66 4.51 -3.85 -6.62
C GLY A 66 4.09 -4.27 -8.03
N THR A 67 4.49 -5.47 -8.42
CA THR A 67 4.27 -6.00 -9.77
C THR A 67 2.79 -6.13 -10.15
N GLY A 68 1.89 -6.32 -9.18
CA GLY A 68 0.43 -6.32 -9.41
C GLY A 68 -0.06 -4.98 -9.94
N PHE A 69 0.32 -3.87 -9.28
CA PHE A 69 -0.06 -2.51 -9.71
C PHE A 69 0.67 -2.08 -10.97
N TYR A 70 1.93 -2.48 -11.12
CA TYR A 70 2.63 -2.32 -12.39
C TYR A 70 1.84 -2.95 -13.54
N ARG A 71 1.41 -4.21 -13.41
CA ARG A 71 0.60 -4.89 -14.45
C ARG A 71 -0.75 -4.23 -14.67
N ARG A 72 -1.39 -3.70 -13.63
CA ARG A 72 -2.67 -2.97 -13.72
C ARG A 72 -2.53 -1.68 -14.53
N PHE A 73 -1.43 -0.93 -14.38
CA PHE A 73 -1.30 0.41 -14.95
C PHE A 73 -0.33 0.52 -16.14
N ASP A 74 0.54 -0.46 -16.39
CA ASP A 74 1.53 -0.45 -17.48
C ASP A 74 0.89 -0.81 -18.83
N HIS A 75 -0.11 -0.01 -19.20
CA HIS A 75 -0.80 -0.04 -20.48
C HIS A 75 -0.52 1.25 -21.24
N GLY A 76 -0.17 1.12 -22.52
CA GLY A 76 0.13 2.26 -23.40
C GLY A 76 -1.11 3.08 -23.74
N ASP A 77 -2.30 2.50 -23.61
CA ASP A 77 -3.57 3.10 -23.97
C ASP A 77 -4.71 2.60 -23.05
N LEU A 78 -5.86 3.26 -23.10
CA LEU A 78 -7.01 2.98 -22.24
C LEU A 78 -7.80 1.71 -22.66
N GLN A 79 -7.69 1.28 -23.91
CA GLN A 79 -8.38 0.08 -24.39
C GLN A 79 -7.74 -1.18 -23.82
N SER A 80 -6.42 -1.19 -23.70
CA SER A 80 -5.65 -2.30 -23.13
C SER A 80 -5.73 -2.41 -21.60
N TYR A 81 -6.28 -1.40 -20.89
CA TYR A 81 -6.56 -1.48 -19.46
C TYR A 81 -7.71 -2.46 -19.16
N GLN A 82 -7.46 -3.47 -18.33
CA GLN A 82 -8.38 -4.58 -18.02
C GLN A 82 -8.51 -4.79 -16.50
N ALA A 83 -9.14 -3.82 -15.82
CA ALA A 83 -9.54 -3.96 -14.41
C ALA A 83 -10.99 -3.52 -14.21
N ASN A 84 -11.59 -3.95 -13.10
CA ASN A 84 -13.00 -3.74 -12.75
C ASN A 84 -13.40 -2.25 -12.63
N ASP A 85 -12.43 -1.37 -12.38
CA ASP A 85 -12.61 0.07 -12.20
C ASP A 85 -12.42 0.88 -13.50
N LYS A 86 -12.30 0.22 -14.67
CA LYS A 86 -12.03 0.87 -15.96
C LYS A 86 -12.91 2.08 -16.22
N ALA A 87 -14.22 1.97 -16.00
CA ALA A 87 -15.16 3.09 -16.24
C ALA A 87 -14.84 4.32 -15.37
N LEU A 88 -14.46 4.11 -14.11
CA LEU A 88 -14.09 5.17 -13.19
C LEU A 88 -12.75 5.79 -13.58
N LEU A 89 -11.77 4.96 -13.97
CA LEU A 89 -10.47 5.42 -14.43
C LEU A 89 -10.60 6.27 -15.70
N VAL A 90 -11.40 5.82 -16.68
CA VAL A 90 -11.72 6.58 -17.91
C VAL A 90 -12.28 7.95 -17.55
N GLY A 91 -13.28 7.99 -16.65
CA GLY A 91 -13.89 9.24 -16.21
C GLY A 91 -12.90 10.18 -15.54
N TYR A 92 -12.00 9.65 -14.70
CA TYR A 92 -10.95 10.43 -14.07
C TYR A 92 -9.94 10.98 -15.08
N MET A 93 -9.44 10.12 -15.98
CA MET A 93 -8.47 10.50 -17.02
C MET A 93 -9.00 11.62 -17.91
N ASN A 94 -10.27 11.53 -18.34
CA ASN A 94 -10.92 12.55 -19.17
C ASN A 94 -11.01 13.92 -18.45
N ARG A 95 -11.32 13.93 -17.15
CA ARG A 95 -11.41 15.18 -16.37
C ARG A 95 -10.04 15.78 -16.04
N SER A 96 -9.03 14.94 -15.84
CA SER A 96 -7.69 15.35 -15.42
C SER A 96 -6.69 15.52 -16.57
N GLY A 97 -7.09 15.19 -17.82
CA GLY A 97 -6.25 15.33 -19.01
C GLY A 97 -5.12 14.29 -19.09
N PHE A 98 -5.29 13.10 -18.51
CA PHE A 98 -4.29 12.03 -18.59
C PHE A 98 -4.46 11.19 -19.85
N ASN A 99 -3.35 10.93 -20.54
CA ASN A 99 -3.35 10.18 -21.82
C ASN A 99 -3.14 8.67 -21.65
N SER A 100 -2.71 8.20 -20.48
CA SER A 100 -2.49 6.77 -20.21
C SER A 100 -2.75 6.42 -18.73
N PRO A 101 -3.17 5.17 -18.43
CA PRO A 101 -3.26 4.66 -17.06
C PRO A 101 -1.93 4.79 -16.29
N LYS A 102 -0.81 4.61 -16.99
CA LYS A 102 0.54 4.77 -16.41
C LYS A 102 0.79 6.16 -15.85
N ASN A 103 0.32 7.21 -16.54
CA ASN A 103 0.44 8.59 -16.06
C ASN A 103 -0.41 8.81 -14.79
N VAL A 104 -1.59 8.18 -14.70
CA VAL A 104 -2.41 8.20 -13.48
C VAL A 104 -1.66 7.54 -12.33
N TRP A 105 -1.03 6.39 -12.57
CA TRP A 105 -0.25 5.69 -11.54
C TRP A 105 0.94 6.51 -11.03
N PHE A 106 1.70 7.15 -11.92
CA PHE A 106 2.81 8.03 -11.55
C PHE A 106 2.33 9.27 -10.78
N HIS A 107 1.21 9.87 -11.21
CA HIS A 107 0.56 10.95 -10.49
C HIS A 107 0.17 10.51 -9.07
N ASN A 108 -0.53 9.39 -8.94
CA ASN A 108 -0.94 8.82 -7.66
C ASN A 108 0.25 8.55 -6.73
N LEU A 109 1.33 7.93 -7.22
CA LEU A 109 2.56 7.68 -6.46
C LEU A 109 3.14 8.99 -5.91
N LYS A 110 3.24 10.01 -6.76
CA LYS A 110 3.72 11.34 -6.38
C LYS A 110 2.82 11.97 -5.32
N THR A 111 1.51 12.00 -5.55
CA THR A 111 0.54 12.60 -4.63
C THR A 111 0.57 11.94 -3.25
N ILE A 112 0.67 10.60 -3.17
CA ILE A 112 0.80 9.89 -1.90
C ILE A 112 2.13 10.23 -1.20
N MET A 113 3.23 10.33 -1.95
CA MET A 113 4.51 10.71 -1.35
C MET A 113 4.48 12.11 -0.75
N GLU A 114 3.82 13.06 -1.43
CA GLU A 114 3.76 14.47 -1.07
C GLU A 114 2.68 14.82 -0.03
N VAL A 115 1.64 13.99 0.14
CA VAL A 115 0.53 14.33 1.05
C VAL A 115 1.02 14.57 2.48
N ASP A 116 0.70 15.72 3.04
CA ASP A 116 0.90 15.96 4.47
C ASP A 116 -0.25 15.34 5.25
N MET A 117 0.05 14.34 6.10
CA MET A 117 -0.95 13.68 6.90
C MET A 117 -1.20 14.51 8.16
N ASP A 118 -1.92 15.62 8.05
CA ASP A 118 -2.17 16.58 9.13
C ASP A 118 -2.90 15.98 10.34
N THR A 119 -2.77 16.60 11.51
CA THR A 119 -3.35 16.10 12.79
C THR A 119 -4.88 16.11 12.81
N ASP A 120 -5.51 16.98 12.02
CA ASP A 120 -6.97 17.10 11.95
C ASP A 120 -7.57 16.10 10.95
N ASN A 121 -6.72 15.26 10.33
CA ASN A 121 -7.06 14.29 9.29
C ASN A 121 -7.75 14.90 8.06
N LYS A 122 -7.56 16.19 7.79
CA LYS A 122 -8.12 16.88 6.60
C LYS A 122 -7.64 16.24 5.31
N TRP A 123 -6.41 15.72 5.31
CA TRP A 123 -5.82 14.98 4.20
C TRP A 123 -6.69 13.81 3.71
N THR A 124 -7.50 13.17 4.58
CA THR A 124 -8.39 12.07 4.18
C THR A 124 -9.53 12.54 3.27
N HIS A 125 -9.95 13.80 3.38
CA HIS A 125 -10.99 14.39 2.55
C HIS A 125 -10.41 15.05 1.29
N GLU A 126 -9.19 15.56 1.36
CA GLU A 126 -8.54 16.24 0.24
C GLU A 126 -7.85 15.26 -0.73
N LEU A 127 -7.30 14.16 -0.22
CA LEU A 127 -6.56 13.21 -1.06
C LEU A 127 -7.42 12.64 -2.21
N PRO A 128 -8.67 12.17 -1.99
CA PRO A 128 -9.52 11.66 -3.08
C PRO A 128 -9.90 12.71 -4.14
N LYS A 129 -9.71 14.01 -3.85
CA LYS A 129 -9.91 15.10 -4.81
C LYS A 129 -8.67 15.34 -5.68
N ASN A 130 -7.49 14.98 -5.18
CA ASN A 130 -6.20 15.30 -5.78
C ASN A 130 -5.57 14.14 -6.58
N MET A 131 -6.07 12.91 -6.43
CA MET A 131 -5.61 11.72 -7.16
C MET A 131 -6.80 10.83 -7.53
N PHE A 132 -6.57 9.71 -8.20
CA PHE A 132 -7.65 8.77 -8.52
C PHE A 132 -8.31 8.24 -7.23
N SER A 133 -9.61 8.50 -7.07
CA SER A 133 -10.30 8.36 -5.77
C SER A 133 -10.36 6.94 -5.23
N ILE A 134 -10.44 5.93 -6.10
CA ILE A 134 -10.42 4.52 -5.68
C ILE A 134 -9.10 4.17 -4.98
N ASP A 135 -7.97 4.55 -5.59
CA ASP A 135 -6.66 4.32 -5.00
C ASP A 135 -6.40 5.21 -3.78
N ALA A 136 -6.94 6.44 -3.77
CA ALA A 136 -6.89 7.33 -2.60
C ALA A 136 -7.57 6.72 -1.38
N ASN A 137 -8.80 6.21 -1.56
CA ASN A 137 -9.57 5.56 -0.51
C ASN A 137 -8.86 4.31 0.00
N TRP A 138 -8.21 3.56 -0.89
CA TRP A 138 -7.42 2.41 -0.48
C TRP A 138 -6.20 2.80 0.37
N PHE A 139 -5.46 3.85 -0.02
CA PHE A 139 -4.38 4.39 0.80
C PHE A 139 -4.88 4.82 2.18
N ILE A 140 -5.99 5.57 2.24
CA ILE A 140 -6.60 6.01 3.50
C ILE A 140 -6.93 4.79 4.38
N ASN A 141 -7.64 3.81 3.83
CA ASN A 141 -8.00 2.60 4.55
C ASN A 141 -6.78 1.81 5.04
N ASP A 142 -5.70 1.71 4.26
CA ASP A 142 -4.48 1.00 4.68
C ASP A 142 -3.78 1.72 5.84
N VAL A 143 -3.69 3.05 5.82
CA VAL A 143 -2.95 3.79 6.86
C VAL A 143 -3.77 4.06 8.12
N THR A 144 -5.11 4.11 8.04
CA THR A 144 -6.00 4.34 9.20
C THR A 144 -6.67 3.08 9.73
N GLY A 145 -6.85 2.06 8.88
CA GLY A 145 -7.60 0.84 9.21
C GLY A 145 -6.83 -0.20 10.00
N TYR A 146 -5.54 0.02 10.28
CA TYR A 146 -4.69 -0.98 10.92
C TYR A 146 -3.93 -0.44 12.15
N HIS A 147 -3.91 -1.25 13.21
CA HIS A 147 -3.03 -1.09 14.36
C HIS A 147 -1.62 -1.59 13.99
N MET A 148 -0.61 -0.76 14.24
CA MET A 148 0.79 -1.11 13.98
C MET A 148 1.43 -1.70 15.23
N THR A 149 2.03 -2.87 15.11
CA THR A 149 2.72 -3.56 16.21
C THR A 149 4.06 -4.09 15.73
N ILE A 150 5.04 -4.14 16.63
CA ILE A 150 6.35 -4.74 16.38
C ILE A 150 6.37 -6.09 17.08
N CYS A 151 6.67 -7.14 16.32
CA CYS A 151 6.66 -8.52 16.78
C CYS A 151 8.05 -9.14 16.63
N THR A 152 8.36 -10.05 17.55
CA THR A 152 9.59 -10.86 17.55
C THR A 152 9.21 -12.34 17.58
N PRO A 153 10.06 -13.24 17.07
CA PRO A 153 9.83 -14.67 17.22
C PRO A 153 9.83 -15.07 18.71
N SER A 154 8.95 -15.99 19.09
CA SER A 154 8.80 -16.43 20.49
C SER A 154 10.03 -17.19 21.04
N GLY A 155 10.89 -17.72 20.17
CA GLY A 155 12.14 -18.37 20.55
C GLY A 155 13.35 -17.54 20.17
N GLY A 156 14.31 -17.35 21.08
CA GLY A 156 15.51 -16.53 20.83
C GLY A 156 16.37 -17.01 19.63
N ARG A 157 16.24 -18.29 19.25
CA ARG A 157 16.90 -18.86 18.06
C ARG A 157 16.04 -18.82 16.78
N HIS A 158 14.76 -18.50 16.89
CA HIS A 158 13.87 -18.42 15.74
C HIS A 158 14.08 -17.12 14.99
N GLU A 159 13.85 -17.15 13.68
CA GLU A 159 14.01 -16.02 12.78
C GLU A 159 12.87 -16.01 11.77
N PHE A 160 12.47 -14.82 11.34
CA PHE A 160 11.63 -14.65 10.16
C PHE A 160 12.48 -14.94 8.93
N ILE A 161 12.11 -15.98 8.18
CA ILE A 161 12.73 -16.31 6.90
C ILE A 161 11.95 -15.58 5.80
N LEU A 162 12.66 -14.81 4.99
CA LEU A 162 12.08 -14.01 3.93
C LEU A 162 12.46 -14.59 2.57
N THR A 163 11.48 -14.75 1.70
CA THR A 163 11.73 -14.89 0.26
C THR A 163 11.97 -13.50 -0.33
N GLU A 164 12.57 -13.40 -1.52
CA GLU A 164 12.76 -12.10 -2.16
C GLU A 164 11.40 -11.39 -2.37
N ASN A 165 11.30 -10.13 -1.94
CA ASN A 165 10.12 -9.24 -2.02
C ASN A 165 8.89 -9.59 -1.13
N CYS A 166 9.04 -9.57 0.19
CA CYS A 166 7.99 -9.92 1.17
C CYS A 166 6.98 -8.80 1.57
N TYR A 167 6.99 -7.62 0.94
CA TYR A 167 6.16 -6.49 1.40
C TYR A 167 4.68 -6.52 0.98
N ASN A 168 4.26 -7.59 0.29
CA ASN A 168 2.87 -7.84 -0.12
C ASN A 168 2.24 -9.04 0.59
N ILE A 169 2.89 -9.57 1.64
CA ILE A 169 2.37 -10.71 2.37
C ILE A 169 1.30 -10.22 3.35
N PHE A 170 0.14 -10.85 3.28
CA PHE A 170 -0.95 -10.62 4.19
C PHE A 170 -1.68 -11.94 4.51
N GLU A 171 -2.38 -11.94 5.63
CA GLU A 171 -3.33 -12.97 6.03
C GLU A 171 -4.73 -12.35 5.97
N GLY A 172 -5.69 -13.07 5.38
CA GLY A 172 -7.09 -12.65 5.28
C GLY A 172 -7.75 -13.13 3.99
N PRO A 173 -9.07 -12.93 3.83
CA PRO A 173 -9.77 -13.24 2.58
C PRO A 173 -9.13 -12.55 1.38
N SER A 174 -8.85 -13.35 0.36
CA SER A 174 -8.41 -12.94 -0.98
C SER A 174 -9.11 -13.86 -1.97
N THR A 175 -10.43 -13.78 -2.01
CA THR A 175 -11.28 -14.68 -2.78
C THR A 175 -11.43 -14.16 -4.21
N PHE A 176 -11.39 -15.11 -5.15
CA PHE A 176 -11.74 -14.85 -6.54
C PHE A 176 -13.06 -15.58 -6.82
N LYS A 177 -14.06 -14.86 -7.34
CA LYS A 177 -15.28 -15.43 -7.89
C LYS A 177 -15.08 -15.63 -9.38
N GLN A 178 -15.44 -16.79 -9.91
CA GLN A 178 -15.48 -16.98 -11.37
C GLN A 178 -16.80 -16.40 -11.89
N ASP A 179 -16.71 -15.45 -12.81
CA ASP A 179 -17.87 -14.93 -13.53
C ASP A 179 -18.47 -16.06 -14.38
N LYS A 180 -19.74 -16.39 -14.14
CA LYS A 180 -20.42 -17.53 -14.77
C LYS A 180 -20.69 -17.33 -16.26
N ILE A 181 -20.63 -16.10 -16.77
CA ILE A 181 -20.95 -15.75 -18.15
C ILE A 181 -19.67 -15.69 -18.99
N THR A 182 -18.64 -15.06 -18.45
CA THR A 182 -17.36 -14.82 -19.15
C THR A 182 -16.30 -15.87 -18.83
N GLY A 183 -16.50 -16.67 -17.78
CA GLY A 183 -15.52 -17.64 -17.28
C GLY A 183 -14.29 -17.00 -16.62
N MET A 184 -14.25 -15.67 -16.51
CA MET A 184 -13.11 -14.94 -15.95
C MET A 184 -13.12 -14.97 -14.42
N CYS A 185 -11.96 -15.13 -13.81
CA CYS A 185 -11.81 -14.97 -12.35
C CYS A 185 -11.83 -13.47 -12.01
N VAL A 186 -12.88 -13.03 -11.33
CA VAL A 186 -13.03 -11.68 -10.78
C VAL A 186 -12.70 -11.72 -9.29
N GLU A 187 -11.88 -10.79 -8.83
CA GLU A 187 -11.64 -10.59 -7.40
C GLU A 187 -12.97 -10.26 -6.71
N SER A 188 -13.32 -11.00 -5.65
CA SER A 188 -14.58 -10.78 -4.92
C SER A 188 -14.36 -10.05 -3.62
N ASP A 189 -13.50 -10.59 -2.75
CA ASP A 189 -13.29 -10.03 -1.42
C ASP A 189 -11.79 -9.98 -1.12
N TYR A 190 -11.29 -8.75 -0.91
CA TYR A 190 -9.95 -8.47 -0.44
C TYR A 190 -10.04 -7.80 0.92
N ALA A 191 -9.74 -8.55 1.98
CA ALA A 191 -9.83 -8.09 3.35
C ALA A 191 -8.60 -8.58 4.16
N PRO A 192 -7.47 -7.85 4.11
CA PRO A 192 -6.31 -8.22 4.92
C PRO A 192 -6.63 -8.04 6.40
N LEU A 193 -6.49 -9.12 7.18
CA LEU A 193 -6.56 -9.10 8.64
C LEU A 193 -5.20 -8.74 9.25
N HIS A 194 -4.13 -9.28 8.69
CA HIS A 194 -2.76 -8.95 9.06
C HIS A 194 -1.92 -8.67 7.82
N GLN A 195 -1.08 -7.65 7.86
CA GLN A 195 -0.08 -7.39 6.84
C GLN A 195 1.30 -7.38 7.49
N PHE A 196 2.28 -7.93 6.77
CA PHE A 196 3.58 -8.21 7.34
C PHE A 196 4.66 -7.38 6.63
N ALA A 197 5.45 -6.68 7.43
CA ALA A 197 6.56 -5.88 6.96
C ALA A 197 7.81 -6.22 7.78
N PRO A 198 8.65 -7.14 7.29
CA PRO A 198 9.83 -7.57 8.01
C PRO A 198 10.88 -6.44 8.06
N LEU A 199 11.51 -6.27 9.22
CA LEU A 199 12.57 -5.27 9.42
C LEU A 199 13.95 -5.91 9.56
N SER A 200 14.00 -7.07 10.22
CA SER A 200 15.20 -7.89 10.40
C SER A 200 14.77 -9.35 10.63
N PRO A 201 15.70 -10.32 10.65
CA PRO A 201 15.38 -11.71 11.00
C PRO A 201 14.68 -11.85 12.37
N LYS A 202 14.82 -10.87 13.27
CA LYS A 202 14.23 -10.90 14.62
C LYS A 202 13.05 -9.95 14.81
N LEU A 203 12.77 -9.07 13.86
CA LEU A 203 11.77 -8.02 13.99
C LEU A 203 10.88 -7.92 12.77
N MET A 204 9.58 -7.87 13.01
CA MET A 204 8.56 -7.68 12.00
C MET A 204 7.56 -6.63 12.46
N ILE A 205 7.18 -5.73 11.56
CA ILE A 205 5.99 -4.92 11.73
C ILE A 205 4.79 -5.76 11.30
N VAL A 206 3.78 -5.82 12.16
CA VAL A 206 2.47 -6.38 11.85
C VAL A 206 1.47 -5.22 11.85
N LEU A 207 0.79 -5.03 10.72
CA LEU A 207 -0.38 -4.17 10.62
C LEU A 207 -1.61 -5.06 10.81
N ARG A 208 -2.27 -4.98 11.95
CA ARG A 208 -3.49 -5.73 12.27
C ARG A 208 -4.72 -4.89 11.99
N ALA A 209 -5.69 -5.41 11.26
CA ALA A 209 -6.95 -4.71 11.00
C ALA A 209 -7.62 -4.31 12.33
N ASN A 210 -8.20 -3.11 12.34
CA ASN A 210 -8.93 -2.59 13.49
C ASN A 210 -10.29 -3.27 13.65
N VAL A 211 -10.82 -3.85 12.58
CA VAL A 211 -12.07 -4.62 12.57
C VAL A 211 -11.71 -6.10 12.65
N PRO A 212 -11.85 -6.76 13.82
CA PRO A 212 -11.62 -8.20 13.92
C PRO A 212 -12.74 -8.97 13.20
N PRO A 213 -12.47 -10.20 12.73
CA PRO A 213 -13.53 -11.10 12.30
C PRO A 213 -14.52 -11.30 13.46
N CYS A 214 -15.81 -11.24 13.14
CA CYS A 214 -16.91 -11.35 14.09
C CYS A 214 -17.67 -12.65 13.75
N PRO A 215 -17.47 -13.75 14.51
CA PRO A 215 -18.06 -15.03 14.18
C PRO A 215 -19.58 -14.98 13.98
N GLU A 216 -20.28 -14.11 14.72
CA GLU A 216 -21.72 -13.90 14.63
C GLU A 216 -22.14 -13.24 13.32
N GLU A 217 -21.39 -12.23 12.85
CA GLU A 217 -21.62 -11.58 11.55
C GLU A 217 -21.20 -12.51 10.40
N ASP A 218 -20.06 -13.19 10.54
CA ASP A 218 -19.51 -14.12 9.56
C ASP A 218 -20.38 -15.38 9.40
N ALA A 219 -21.15 -15.76 10.42
CA ALA A 219 -22.12 -16.86 10.35
C ALA A 219 -23.45 -16.45 9.70
N ASN A 220 -23.72 -15.15 9.53
CA ASN A 220 -24.97 -14.67 8.98
C ASN A 220 -25.06 -14.90 7.46
N LEU A 221 -26.01 -15.74 7.05
CA LEU A 221 -26.25 -16.08 5.64
C LEU A 221 -26.74 -14.90 4.79
N GLU A 222 -27.28 -13.85 5.42
CA GLU A 222 -27.72 -12.63 4.73
C GLU A 222 -26.54 -11.70 4.38
N VAL A 223 -25.46 -11.76 5.16
CA VAL A 223 -24.23 -10.97 4.95
C VAL A 223 -23.29 -11.65 3.93
N LYS A 224 -23.41 -12.98 3.77
CA LYS A 224 -22.58 -13.80 2.87
C LYS A 224 -22.93 -13.74 1.37
N GLN A 225 -24.00 -13.04 0.97
CA GLN A 225 -24.49 -13.03 -0.43
C GLN A 225 -23.81 -11.98 -1.30
#